data_AF-A0A7X3FS41-F1
#
_entry.id   AF-A0A7X3FS41-F1
#
_cell.length_a   1.000
_cell.length_b   1.000
_cell.length_c   1.000
_cell.angle_alpha   90.00
_cell.angle_beta   90.00
_cell.angle_gamma   90.00
#
_symmetry.space_group_name_H-M   'P 1'
#
loop_
_entity.id
_entity.type
_entity.pdbx_description
1 polymer ?
#
loop_
_entity_poly.entity_id
_entity_poly.type
_entity_poly.pdbx_seq_one_letter_code
_entity_poly.pdbx_strand_id
1 'polypeptide(L)'
;MTRLRETHTIHWRGITIEVRYEERWLGADGPFSTAHLELESIAPARAPLPVTETGYRSHFTPAAVIAAAGGAVAFATAWLEREAGAQAWKAQEEAARQMTLF
;
A
#
# COMPACT_ATOMS: atom_id res chain seq x y z
N MET A 1 -22.00 2.89 -14.93
CA MET A 1 -20.97 3.69 -14.22
C MET A 1 -19.65 2.99 -14.42
N THR A 2 -18.73 3.58 -15.19
CA THR A 2 -17.40 3.00 -15.43
C THR A 2 -16.55 3.26 -14.19
N ARG A 3 -16.16 2.19 -13.47
CA ARG A 3 -15.20 2.31 -12.38
C ARG A 3 -13.83 2.64 -12.97
N LEU A 4 -13.27 3.78 -12.62
CA LEU A 4 -11.90 4.15 -12.97
C LEU A 4 -10.99 3.49 -11.94
N ARG A 5 -10.40 2.35 -12.32
CA ARG A 5 -9.43 1.64 -11.51
C ARG A 5 -8.05 1.83 -12.11
N GLU A 6 -7.15 2.34 -11.31
CA GLU A 6 -5.74 2.45 -11.65
C GLU A 6 -4.98 1.29 -11.01
N THR A 7 -4.06 0.71 -11.75
CA THR A 7 -3.13 -0.30 -11.22
C THR A 7 -1.72 0.18 -11.46
N HIS A 8 -0.93 0.25 -10.40
CA HIS A 8 0.47 0.67 -10.43
C HIS A 8 1.33 -0.40 -9.78
N THR A 9 2.58 -0.51 -10.22
CA THR A 9 3.56 -1.41 -9.61
C THR A 9 4.70 -0.59 -9.04
N ILE A 10 5.05 -0.84 -7.78
CA ILE A 10 6.17 -0.20 -7.10
C ILE A 10 7.16 -1.24 -6.59
N HIS A 11 8.44 -0.87 -6.56
CA HIS A 11 9.49 -1.65 -5.93
C HIS A 11 9.89 -0.98 -4.62
N TRP A 12 9.68 -1.68 -3.51
CA TRP A 12 9.94 -1.16 -2.16
C TRP A 12 10.78 -2.16 -1.37
N ARG A 13 12.02 -1.78 -1.04
CA ARG A 13 12.98 -2.60 -0.24
C ARG A 13 13.12 -4.06 -0.71
N GLY A 14 13.10 -4.28 -2.02
CA GLY A 14 13.21 -5.62 -2.63
C GLY A 14 11.89 -6.38 -2.75
N ILE A 15 10.76 -5.78 -2.33
CA ILE A 15 9.41 -6.32 -2.51
C ILE A 15 8.73 -5.54 -3.64
N THR A 16 8.22 -6.26 -4.64
CA THR A 16 7.34 -5.72 -5.67
C THR A 16 5.91 -5.73 -5.14
N ILE A 17 5.29 -4.54 -5.13
CA ILE A 17 3.96 -4.31 -4.60
C ILE A 17 3.08 -3.77 -5.73
N GLU A 18 1.93 -4.39 -5.93
CA GLU A 18 0.86 -3.87 -6.77
C GLU A 18 -0.05 -2.96 -5.94
N VAL A 19 -0.28 -1.75 -6.45
CA VAL A 19 -1.13 -0.73 -5.87
C VAL A 19 -2.34 -0.58 -6.78
N ARG A 20 -3.52 -1.02 -6.33
CA ARG A 20 -4.78 -0.76 -7.04
C ARG A 20 -5.51 0.39 -6.38
N TYR A 21 -6.02 1.30 -7.17
CA TYR A 21 -6.71 2.48 -6.69
C TYR A 21 -8.03 2.67 -7.44
N GLU A 22 -9.09 2.87 -6.67
CA GLU A 22 -10.41 3.25 -7.19
C GLU A 22 -10.87 4.51 -6.45
N GLU A 23 -10.89 5.65 -7.14
CA GLU A 23 -11.26 6.93 -6.53
C GLU A 23 -12.70 6.94 -6.02
N ARG A 24 -13.62 6.29 -6.75
CA ARG A 24 -15.07 6.34 -6.54
C ARG A 24 -15.65 4.99 -6.15
N TRP A 25 -15.11 4.36 -5.10
CA TRP A 25 -15.50 3.01 -4.69
C TRP A 25 -17.02 2.86 -4.43
N LEU A 26 -17.63 3.87 -3.80
CA LEU A 26 -19.07 3.88 -3.50
C LEU A 26 -19.92 4.55 -4.59
N GLY A 27 -19.32 4.95 -5.72
CA GLY A 27 -20.02 5.67 -6.80
C GLY A 27 -20.49 7.08 -6.42
N ALA A 28 -20.00 7.63 -5.30
CA ALA A 28 -20.31 8.98 -4.85
C ALA A 28 -19.24 9.98 -5.33
N ASP A 29 -19.69 11.14 -5.77
CA ASP A 29 -18.85 12.23 -6.26
C ASP A 29 -18.69 13.34 -5.20
N GLY A 30 -17.63 14.12 -5.32
CA GLY A 30 -17.40 15.32 -4.49
C GLY A 30 -16.46 15.08 -3.30
N PRO A 31 -16.42 16.02 -2.33
CA PRO A 31 -15.39 16.07 -1.29
C PRO A 31 -15.45 14.91 -0.29
N PHE A 32 -16.53 14.14 -0.30
CA PHE A 32 -16.74 12.96 0.54
C PHE A 32 -16.58 11.65 -0.24
N SER A 33 -16.04 11.69 -1.46
CA SER A 33 -15.81 10.48 -2.24
C SER A 33 -14.83 9.56 -1.51
N THR A 34 -15.27 8.34 -1.21
CA THR A 34 -14.44 7.32 -0.58
C THR A 34 -13.65 6.59 -1.66
N ALA A 35 -12.33 6.72 -1.58
CA ALA A 35 -11.43 5.95 -2.40
C ALA A 35 -11.08 4.61 -1.73
N HIS A 36 -10.85 3.61 -2.56
CA HIS A 36 -10.35 2.31 -2.18
C HIS A 36 -8.92 2.13 -2.71
N LEU A 37 -7.98 1.93 -1.80
CA LEU A 37 -6.58 1.65 -2.08
C LEU A 37 -6.27 0.22 -1.63
N GLU A 38 -5.77 -0.59 -2.54
CA GLU A 38 -5.29 -1.94 -2.26
C GLU A 38 -3.79 -2.01 -2.46
N LEU A 39 -3.10 -2.65 -1.53
CA LEU A 39 -1.69 -2.99 -1.63
C LEU A 39 -1.55 -4.51 -1.58
N GLU A 40 -0.85 -5.07 -2.56
CA GLU A 40 -0.57 -6.51 -2.63
C GLU A 40 0.90 -6.74 -2.96
N SER A 41 1.63 -7.45 -2.10
CA SER A 41 2.97 -7.93 -2.44
C SER A 41 2.89 -9.09 -3.44
N ILE A 42 3.37 -8.84 -4.65
CA ILE A 42 3.31 -9.81 -5.75
C ILE A 42 4.63 -10.55 -5.93
N ALA A 43 5.77 -9.99 -5.48
CA ALA A 43 7.06 -10.66 -5.49
C ALA A 43 7.96 -10.17 -4.34
N PRO A 44 8.34 -11.01 -3.36
CA PRO A 44 7.81 -12.36 -3.14
C PRO A 44 6.30 -12.30 -2.88
N ALA A 45 5.56 -13.28 -3.41
CA ALA A 45 4.11 -13.30 -3.28
C ALA A 45 3.71 -13.35 -1.80
N ARG A 46 2.78 -12.47 -1.40
CA ARG A 46 2.28 -12.36 -0.03
C ARG A 46 3.36 -12.07 1.02
N ALA A 47 4.51 -11.51 0.60
CA ALA A 47 5.52 -11.02 1.53
C ALA A 47 4.91 -10.03 2.51
N PRO A 48 5.20 -10.13 3.82
CA PRO A 48 4.72 -9.18 4.80
C PRO A 48 5.19 -7.76 4.46
N LEU A 49 4.34 -6.79 4.76
CA LEU A 49 4.61 -5.36 4.62
C LEU A 49 4.40 -4.69 5.98
N PRO A 50 4.98 -3.50 6.21
CA PRO A 50 4.76 -2.75 7.45
C PRO A 50 3.28 -2.51 7.79
N VAL A 51 2.44 -2.45 6.76
CA VAL A 51 1.00 -2.18 6.85
C VAL A 51 0.15 -3.45 6.92
N THR A 52 0.74 -4.64 6.73
CA THR A 52 0.05 -5.94 6.71
C THR A 52 1.01 -7.13 6.82
N GLU A 53 0.78 -8.03 7.77
CA GLU A 53 1.57 -9.27 7.89
C GLU A 53 1.28 -10.27 6.76
N THR A 54 0.13 -10.15 6.11
CA THR A 54 -0.32 -11.13 5.11
C THR A 54 0.11 -10.79 3.69
N GLY A 55 0.74 -9.63 3.49
CA GLY A 55 1.08 -9.10 2.17
C GLY A 55 -0.07 -8.50 1.38
N TYR A 56 -1.29 -8.45 1.93
CA TYR A 56 -2.42 -7.75 1.34
C TYR A 56 -3.07 -6.77 2.33
N ARG A 57 -3.37 -5.56 1.87
CA ARG A 57 -4.05 -4.53 2.65
C ARG A 57 -5.08 -3.82 1.80
N SER A 58 -6.31 -3.80 2.29
CA SER A 58 -7.39 -2.95 1.77
C SER A 58 -7.54 -1.73 2.68
N HIS A 59 -7.51 -0.53 2.10
CA HIS A 59 -7.60 0.73 2.82
C HIS A 59 -8.65 1.64 2.18
N PHE A 60 -9.52 2.22 3.00
CA PHE A 60 -10.55 3.16 2.57
C PHE A 60 -10.28 4.52 3.19
N THR A 61 -10.26 5.55 2.37
CA THR A 61 -9.96 6.93 2.78
C THR A 61 -10.60 7.92 1.83
N PRO A 62 -10.85 9.18 2.22
CA PRO A 62 -11.33 10.18 1.27
C PRO A 62 -10.36 10.35 0.09
N ALA A 63 -10.89 10.39 -1.14
CA ALA A 63 -10.10 10.58 -2.36
C ALA A 63 -9.20 11.82 -2.29
N ALA A 64 -9.69 12.88 -1.64
CA ALA A 64 -8.93 14.12 -1.43
C ALA A 64 -7.62 13.90 -0.65
N VAL A 65 -7.54 12.92 0.25
CA VAL A 65 -6.31 12.60 1.00
C VAL A 65 -5.27 11.98 0.07
N ILE A 66 -5.69 11.09 -0.83
CA ILE A 66 -4.81 10.47 -1.82
C ILE A 66 -4.32 11.53 -2.82
N ALA A 67 -5.22 12.40 -3.30
CA ALA A 67 -4.87 13.50 -4.18
C ALA A 67 -3.87 14.47 -3.53
N ALA A 68 -4.11 14.85 -2.26
CA ALA A 68 -3.21 15.74 -1.51
C ALA A 68 -1.83 15.12 -1.25
N ALA A 69 -1.73 13.80 -1.18
CA ALA A 69 -0.46 13.08 -1.08
C ALA A 69 0.31 13.00 -2.41
N GLY A 70 -0.25 13.50 -3.52
CA GLY A 70 0.35 13.41 -4.85
C GLY A 70 -0.04 12.14 -5.64
N GLY A 71 -1.12 11.46 -5.23
CA GLY A 71 -1.67 10.28 -5.90
C GLY A 71 -1.44 8.97 -5.15
N ALA A 72 -2.00 7.88 -5.69
CA ALA A 72 -2.04 6.57 -5.03
C ALA A 72 -0.64 6.00 -4.73
N VAL A 73 0.30 6.11 -5.67
CA VAL A 73 1.69 5.65 -5.53
C VAL A 73 2.42 6.42 -4.44
N ALA A 74 2.30 7.74 -4.43
CA ALA A 74 2.96 8.61 -3.45
C ALA A 74 2.41 8.35 -2.03
N PHE A 75 1.09 8.24 -1.90
CA PHE A 75 0.45 7.87 -0.64
C PHE A 75 0.89 6.48 -0.15
N ALA A 76 0.86 5.47 -1.02
CA ALA A 76 1.26 4.09 -0.67
C ALA A 76 2.72 4.04 -0.19
N THR A 77 3.62 4.71 -0.91
CA THR A 77 5.05 4.76 -0.56
C THR A 77 5.27 5.46 0.77
N ALA A 78 4.65 6.63 0.98
CA ALA A 78 4.76 7.37 2.24
C ALA A 78 4.18 6.58 3.43
N TRP A 79 3.08 5.86 3.21
CA TRP A 79 2.49 5.00 4.22
C TRP A 79 3.41 3.84 4.60
N LEU A 80 3.98 3.15 3.61
CA LEU A 80 4.96 2.08 3.85
C LEU A 80 6.17 2.58 4.62
N GLU A 81 6.76 3.72 4.24
CA GLU A 81 7.92 4.29 4.96
C GLU A 81 7.57 4.69 6.39
N ARG A 82 6.39 5.29 6.61
CA ARG A 82 5.94 5.69 7.95
C ARG A 82 5.82 4.49 8.88
N GLU A 83 5.14 3.43 8.44
CA GLU A 83 4.96 2.22 9.25
C GLU A 83 6.27 1.43 9.37
N ALA A 84 7.15 1.46 8.36
CA ALA A 84 8.48 0.85 8.45
C ALA A 84 9.37 1.52 9.50
N GLY A 85 9.08 2.76 9.88
CA GLY A 85 9.72 3.46 10.98
C GLY A 85 9.42 2.85 12.36
N ALA A 86 8.35 2.08 12.50
CA ALA A 86 7.96 1.45 13.76
C ALA A 86 9.01 0.44 14.23
N GLN A 87 9.34 0.49 15.53
CA GLN A 87 10.39 -0.35 16.12
C GLN A 87 10.12 -1.86 15.91
N ALA A 88 8.85 -2.27 15.94
CA ALA A 88 8.43 -3.65 15.71
C ALA A 88 8.75 -4.11 14.27
N TRP A 89 8.53 -3.25 13.27
CA TRP A 89 8.85 -3.58 11.88
C TRP A 89 10.36 -3.71 11.66
N LYS A 90 11.15 -2.80 12.23
CA LYS A 90 12.62 -2.87 12.13
C LYS A 90 13.17 -4.18 12.69
N ALA A 91 12.62 -4.66 13.82
CA ALA A 91 13.01 -5.94 14.40
C ALA A 91 12.65 -7.13 13.49
N GLN A 92 11.48 -7.11 12.84
CA GLN A 92 11.09 -8.15 11.87
C GLN A 92 11.96 -8.12 10.61
N GLU A 93 12.26 -6.93 10.07
CA GLU A 93 13.12 -6.78 8.89
C GLU A 93 14.54 -7.33 9.15
N GLU A 94 15.12 -7.02 10.32
CA GLU A 94 16.43 -7.54 10.71
C GLU A 94 16.41 -9.07 10.97
N ALA A 95 15.37 -9.59 11.61
CA ALA A 95 15.23 -11.04 11.82
C ALA A 95 15.11 -11.80 10.48
N ALA A 96 14.35 -11.25 9.51
CA ALA A 96 14.24 -11.83 8.18
C ALA A 96 15.58 -11.81 7.42
N ARG A 97 16.36 -10.72 7.54
CA ARG A 97 17.73 -10.65 6.98
C ARG A 97 18.65 -11.70 7.60
N GLN A 98 18.59 -11.90 8.91
CA GLN A 98 19.45 -12.86 9.62
C GLN A 98 19.10 -14.33 9.31
N MET A 99 17.84 -14.66 9.08
CA MET A 99 17.41 -16.03 8.73
C MET A 99 17.77 -16.44 7.29
N THR A 100 18.27 -15.53 6.46
CA THR A 100 18.71 -15.82 5.07
C THR A 100 20.21 -16.18 4.98
N LEU A 101 20.93 -16.23 6.11
CA LEU A 101 22.39 -16.42 6.15
C LEU A 101 22.87 -17.89 6.24
N PHE A 102 22.00 -18.89 6.05
CA PHE A 102 22.37 -20.31 6.17
C PHE A 102 21.95 -21.14 4.95
#